data_AF-A0A2G9YNF0-F1
#
_entry.id   AF-A0A2G9YNF0-F1
#
_cell.length_a   1.000
_cell.length_b   1.000
_cell.length_c   1.000
_cell.angle_alpha   90.00
_cell.angle_beta   90.00
_cell.angle_gamma   90.00
#
_symmetry.space_group_name_H-M   'P 1'
#
loop_
_entity.id
_entity.type
_entity.pdbx_description
1 polymer ?
#
loop_
_entity_poly.entity_id
_entity_poly.type
_entity_poly.pdbx_seq_one_letter_code
_entity_poly.pdbx_strand_id
1 'polypeptide(L)' 'MNKIPQKPQLHKLYLEIKSRLGIQVTTTLAYWNVITKIKHPTVKGKEPEVKQTLGEPDEIRVSRKDKAVLLFYRDC' A
#
# COMPACT_ATOMS: atom_id res chain seq x y z
N MET A 1 -15.68 -32.77 19.26
CA MET A 1 -15.95 -31.37 18.86
C MET A 1 -15.08 -31.06 17.64
N ASN A 2 -15.64 -31.19 16.44
CA ASN A 2 -14.88 -30.99 15.20
C ASN A 2 -14.71 -29.49 14.94
N LYS A 3 -13.47 -29.01 15.04
CA LYS A 3 -13.11 -27.68 14.54
C LYS A 3 -13.10 -27.76 13.01
N ILE A 4 -14.15 -27.22 12.39
CA ILE A 4 -14.15 -26.94 10.95
C ILE A 4 -12.96 -26.00 10.68
N PRO A 5 -12.05 -26.30 9.74
CA PRO A 5 -10.98 -25.37 9.41
C PRO A 5 -11.62 -24.09 8.87
N GLN A 6 -11.47 -22.99 9.62
CA GLN A 6 -11.92 -21.66 9.22
C GLN A 6 -11.22 -21.32 7.90
N LYS A 7 -12.00 -21.27 6.81
CA LYS A 7 -11.54 -20.87 5.49
C LYS A 7 -11.01 -19.42 5.61
N PRO A 8 -9.78 -19.10 5.18
CA PRO A 8 -9.27 -17.74 5.32
C PRO A 8 -10.18 -16.80 4.54
N GLN A 9 -10.78 -15.85 5.25
CA GLN A 9 -11.69 -14.89 4.65
C GLN A 9 -10.87 -13.98 3.72
N LEU A 10 -11.10 -14.13 2.41
CA LEU A 10 -10.45 -13.34 1.37
C LEU A 10 -10.94 -11.89 1.50
N HIS A 11 -10.21 -11.06 2.25
CA HIS A 11 -10.51 -9.64 2.31
C HIS A 11 -10.33 -9.05 0.91
N LYS A 12 -11.40 -8.48 0.35
CA LYS A 12 -11.37 -7.87 -0.99
C LYS A 12 -10.26 -6.82 -1.03
N LEU A 13 -9.24 -7.09 -1.85
CA LEU A 13 -8.17 -6.14 -2.11
C LEU A 13 -8.76 -4.90 -2.81
N TYR A 14 -8.28 -3.74 -2.40
CA TYR A 14 -8.64 -2.46 -2.99
C TYR A 14 -7.53 -1.92 -3.87
N LEU A 15 -6.29 -2.09 -3.40
CA LEU A 15 -5.09 -1.74 -4.13
C LEU A 15 -4.19 -2.97 -4.16
N GLU A 16 -3.65 -3.24 -5.34
CA GLU A 16 -2.70 -4.31 -5.61
C GLU A 16 -1.76 -3.84 -6.72
N ILE A 17 -0.49 -3.63 -6.39
CA ILE A 17 0.51 -3.05 -7.30
C ILE A 17 1.82 -3.80 -7.13
N LYS A 18 2.43 -4.19 -8.24
CA LYS A 18 3.81 -4.67 -8.25
C LYS A 18 4.75 -3.51 -8.50
N SER A 19 5.64 -3.24 -7.57
CA SER A 19 6.67 -2.20 -7.72
C SER A 19 7.83 -2.64 -8.62
N ARG A 20 8.67 -1.70 -9.03
CA ARG A 20 9.92 -1.96 -9.79
C ARG A 20 10.91 -2.88 -9.10
N LEU A 21 10.87 -2.98 -7.77
CA LEU A 21 11.67 -3.94 -7.00
C LEU A 21 11.04 -5.33 -6.91
N GLY A 22 9.93 -5.56 -7.61
CA GLY A 22 9.18 -6.82 -7.55
C GLY A 22 8.35 -7.01 -6.28
N ILE A 23 8.32 -6.01 -5.39
CA ILE A 23 7.54 -6.05 -4.14
C ILE A 23 6.06 -5.84 -4.48
N GLN A 24 5.21 -6.73 -3.95
CA GLN A 24 3.77 -6.63 -4.04
C GLN A 24 3.23 -5.72 -2.92
N VAL A 25 2.68 -4.56 -3.30
CA VAL A 25 2.04 -3.61 -2.40
C VAL A 25 0.54 -3.81 -2.46
N THR A 26 -0.08 -4.16 -1.34
CA THR A 26 -1.52 -4.39 -1.26
C THR A 26 -2.16 -3.67 -0.07
N THR A 27 -3.43 -3.32 -0.20
CA THR A 27 -4.25 -2.91 0.94
C THR A 27 -5.73 -3.19 0.69
N THR A 28 -6.51 -3.27 1.77
CA THR A 28 -7.97 -3.30 1.74
C THR A 28 -8.53 -1.88 1.69
N LEU A 29 -9.81 -1.76 1.30
CA LEU A 29 -10.52 -0.48 1.31
C LEU A 29 -10.62 0.11 2.73
N ALA A 30 -10.84 -0.74 3.73
CA ALA A 30 -10.91 -0.32 5.13
C ALA A 30 -9.60 0.35 5.57
N TYR A 31 -8.45 -0.23 5.23
CA TYR A 31 -7.17 0.33 5.60
C TYR A 31 -6.77 1.54 4.71
N TRP A 32 -7.16 1.56 3.44
CA TRP A 32 -7.05 2.76 2.59
C TRP A 32 -7.80 3.97 3.17
N ASN A 33 -8.99 3.74 3.74
CA ASN A 33 -9.74 4.77 4.45
C ASN A 33 -9.00 5.27 5.70
N VAL A 34 -8.34 4.38 6.45
CA VAL A 34 -7.49 4.77 7.59
C VAL A 34 -6.30 5.60 7.11
N ILE A 35 -5.64 5.20 6.02
CA ILE A 35 -4.52 5.94 5.43
C ILE A 35 -4.96 7.36 5.05
N THR A 36 -6.04 7.50 4.29
CA THR A 36 -6.50 8.78 3.73
C THR A 36 -7.23 9.68 4.72
N LYS A 37 -7.72 9.16 5.85
CA LYS A 37 -8.42 9.96 6.86
C LYS A 37 -7.56 10.28 8.09
N ILE A 38 -6.63 9.41 8.45
CA ILE A 38 -5.91 9.48 9.72
C ILE A 38 -4.40 9.60 9.50
N LYS A 39 -3.78 8.66 8.78
CA LYS A 39 -2.31 8.59 8.70
C LYS A 39 -1.71 9.67 7.79
N HIS A 40 -2.29 9.84 6.61
CA HIS A 40 -1.82 10.73 5.57
C HIS A 40 -3.00 11.41 4.87
N PRO A 41 -3.70 12.35 5.53
CA PRO A 41 -4.84 13.05 4.93
C PRO A 41 -4.50 13.74 3.59
N THR A 42 -3.23 14.09 3.37
CA THR A 42 -2.72 14.72 2.15
C THR A 42 -2.79 13.85 0.90
N VAL A 43 -2.96 12.52 1.04
CA VAL A 43 -3.12 11.59 -0.10
C VAL A 43 -4.58 11.32 -0.45
N LYS A 44 -5.53 11.93 0.28
CA LYS A 44 -6.96 11.81 -0.04
C LYS A 44 -7.23 12.35 -1.44
N GLY A 45 -7.93 11.55 -2.25
CA GLY A 45 -8.24 11.88 -3.65
C GLY A 45 -7.08 11.69 -4.63
N LYS A 46 -5.89 11.32 -4.15
CA LYS A 46 -4.67 11.14 -4.97
C LYS A 46 -4.36 9.67 -5.25
N GLU A 47 -5.40 8.84 -5.32
CA GLU A 47 -5.23 7.40 -5.54
C GLU A 47 -4.52 7.08 -6.87
N PRO A 48 -4.85 7.72 -8.01
CA PRO A 48 -4.13 7.49 -9.25
C PRO A 48 -2.63 7.79 -9.13
N GLU A 49 -2.27 8.88 -8.48
CA GLU A 49 -0.89 9.31 -8.27
C GLU A 49 -0.14 8.36 -7.35
N VAL A 50 -0.77 7.91 -6.26
CA VAL A 50 -0.20 6.89 -5.38
C VAL A 50 0.03 5.58 -6.14
N LYS A 51 -0.95 5.16 -6.96
CA LYS A 51 -0.82 3.95 -7.76
C LYS A 51 0.35 4.05 -8.74
N GLN A 52 0.46 5.18 -9.43
CA GLN A 52 1.54 5.44 -10.37
C GLN A 52 2.89 5.48 -9.67
N THR A 53 3.03 6.20 -8.55
CA THR A 53 4.28 6.31 -7.81
C THR A 53 4.73 4.98 -7.20
N LEU A 54 3.82 4.11 -6.74
CA LEU A 54 4.18 2.78 -6.24
C LEU A 54 4.60 1.81 -7.35
N GLY A 55 4.02 1.95 -8.54
CA GLY A 55 4.31 1.10 -9.70
C GLY A 55 5.59 1.53 -10.44
N GLU A 56 5.70 2.82 -10.72
CA GLU A 56 6.77 3.45 -11.51
C GLU A 56 7.26 4.73 -10.80
N PRO A 57 8.03 4.61 -9.70
CA PRO A 57 8.68 5.73 -9.05
C PRO A 57 9.90 6.22 -9.83
N ASP A 58 10.24 7.50 -9.68
CA ASP A 58 11.53 8.03 -10.14
C ASP A 58 12.65 7.65 -9.16
N GLU A 59 12.32 7.57 -7.86
CA GLU A 59 13.28 7.22 -6.82
C GLU A 59 12.64 6.36 -5.72
N ILE A 60 13.39 5.34 -5.27
CA ILE A 60 13.05 4.53 -4.11
C ILE A 60 14.15 4.69 -3.06
N ARG A 61 13.78 5.09 -1.84
CA ARG A 61 14.69 5.26 -0.72
C ARG A 61 14.33 4.33 0.43
N VAL A 62 15.32 3.93 1.22
CA VAL A 62 15.09 3.33 2.53
C VAL A 62 14.89 4.46 3.55
N SER A 63 13.88 4.36 4.40
CA SER A 63 13.64 5.34 5.45
C SER A 63 14.84 5.44 6.40
N ARG A 64 15.14 6.68 6.82
CA ARG A 64 16.22 6.96 7.78
C ARG A 64 15.85 6.52 9.20
N LYS A 65 14.55 6.48 9.52
CA LYS A 65 14.03 6.15 10.87
C LYS A 65 13.76 4.66 11.04
N ASP A 66 13.31 4.00 9.98
CA ASP A 66 12.96 2.57 10.00
C ASP A 66 13.49 1.91 8.73
N LYS A 67 14.47 1.01 8.89
CA LYS A 67 15.12 0.34 7.76
C LYS A 67 14.22 -0.69 7.06
N ALA A 68 13.10 -1.07 7.66
CA ALA A 68 12.10 -1.93 7.03
C ALA A 68 11.13 -1.15 6.12
N VAL A 69 11.18 0.18 6.12
CA VAL A 69 10.27 1.03 5.34
C VAL A 69 10.95 1.56 4.07
N LEU A 70 10.30 1.33 2.94
CA LEU A 70 10.65 1.92 1.65
C LEU A 70 9.77 3.14 1.36
N LEU A 71 10.38 4.18 0.80
CA LEU A 71 9.76 5.44 0.43
C LEU A 71 9.84 5.60 -1.08
N PHE A 72 8.69 5.80 -1.73
CA PHE A 72 8.55 5.90 -3.17
C PHE A 72 8.29 7.35 -3.53
N TYR A 73 9.12 7.91 -4.40
CA TYR A 73 9.05 9.30 -4.83
C TYR A 73 8.91 9.39 -6.34
N ARG A 74 8.27 10.48 -6.76
CA ARG A 74 8.14 10.88 -8.14
C ARG A 74 8.23 12.40 -8.19
N ASP A 75 9.03 12.92 -9.09
CA ASP A 75 9.14 14.35 -9.33
C ASP A 75 7.93 14.79 -10.16
N CYS A 76 7.38 15.96 -9.82
CA CYS A 76 6.18 16.52 -10.43
C CYS A 76 6.48 17.81 -11.18
#